data_AF-A0A116LQW9-F1
#
_entry.id   AF-A0A116LQW9-F1
#
_cell.length_a   1.000
_cell.length_b   1.000
_cell.length_c   1.000
_cell.angle_alpha   90.00
_cell.angle_beta   90.00
_cell.angle_gamma   90.00
#
_symmetry.space_group_name_H-M   'P 1'
#
loop_
_entity.id
_entity.type
_entity.pdbx_description
1 polymer ?
#
loop_
_entity_poly.entity_id
_entity_poly.type
_entity_poly.pdbx_seq_one_letter_code
_entity_poly.pdbx_strand_id
1 'polypeptide(L)'
;MISILDKILESYLYDDNEFALQIDGGWGSGKTYYIKSWLEKLKKEDYSWVYFSLSGASSLAELKERIILKIFTETDKNVIDTIAKQSSNFLSALGKNSGNLTINGMTFLINKYIESRQSNITSDFPKRLLIVLDDLERLNQDIDIRDLLSFISNDLLVGIQAKVVIISNEQEFAKIEEFKKYKEKTIYKTVKFQQDLSNIIASLCQGSSNNILSDLLYEVNSGSDNIFHFHRYNQDGLSNTNIRTIQRIFRNFNELAELISVNGNLDNNLYRSLLLQIIFIEYETQEQKQLDYLPTLVGRSYEELPQETRAILSKYYYLYEDYFFIHPAITYYLQHGYHEDEESIEDYIDDWYEHQERRNNPQKDSYEALWGYRDLNDEEIKEYQCRLVHEIKRSKLAFDKLLAAYYLLLSLDEDGLNLAEYSLAELESVIVNRYSSGKEEGFSLDSFAWDRSSSLYHKLLEQKEERQFQLDIKRLRNIFEGNKEELQDYRSLSDGEDLFKVLNTHDLFEKYINSSPSKCHKLTEYLQAHYNMSNLKEYYKRDSAELDTFMQKLQECLRENRSLQKIDQFKIRELLVEVGRKALMLQENIEKTPKK
;
A
#
# COMPACT_ATOMS: atom_id res chain seq x y z
N MET A 1 24.28 -26.00 -23.79
CA MET A 1 24.40 -25.51 -25.18
C MET A 1 25.08 -24.15 -25.11
N ILE A 2 26.21 -23.92 -25.78
CA ILE A 2 26.84 -22.59 -25.85
C ILE A 2 25.90 -21.68 -26.64
N SER A 3 25.49 -20.56 -26.06
CA SER A 3 24.50 -19.69 -26.71
C SER A 3 25.11 -19.08 -28.00
N ILE A 4 24.28 -18.66 -28.95
CA ILE A 4 24.77 -17.94 -30.15
C ILE A 4 25.53 -16.66 -29.74
N LEU A 5 25.11 -16.01 -28.65
CA LEU A 5 25.75 -14.82 -28.12
C LEU A 5 27.15 -15.11 -27.56
N ASP A 6 27.35 -16.24 -26.88
CA ASP A 6 28.69 -16.66 -26.41
C ASP A 6 29.66 -16.76 -27.59
N LYS A 7 29.23 -17.39 -28.70
CA LYS A 7 30.05 -17.51 -29.91
C LYS A 7 30.37 -16.15 -30.55
N ILE A 8 29.42 -15.21 -30.54
CA ILE A 8 29.65 -13.86 -31.08
C ILE A 8 30.64 -13.10 -30.19
N LEU A 9 30.50 -13.20 -28.87
CA LEU A 9 31.40 -12.57 -27.91
C LEU A 9 32.81 -13.13 -28.02
N GLU A 10 32.96 -14.45 -28.04
CA GLU A 10 34.24 -15.13 -28.24
C GLU A 10 34.86 -14.71 -29.58
N SER A 11 34.10 -14.74 -30.68
CA SER A 11 34.59 -14.29 -32.00
C SER A 11 35.07 -12.85 -31.97
N TYR A 12 34.35 -11.94 -31.30
CA TYR A 12 34.72 -10.53 -31.20
C TYR A 12 36.02 -10.31 -30.42
N LEU A 13 36.26 -11.12 -29.39
CA LEU A 13 37.48 -11.04 -28.60
C LEU A 13 38.73 -11.37 -29.41
N TYR A 14 38.64 -12.30 -30.37
CA TYR A 14 39.77 -12.76 -31.18
C TYR A 14 39.91 -12.09 -32.54
N ASP A 15 38.89 -11.37 -33.01
CA ASP A 15 38.91 -10.59 -34.25
C ASP A 15 39.84 -9.37 -34.14
N ASP A 16 40.39 -8.89 -35.26
CA ASP A 16 41.21 -7.68 -35.38
C ASP A 16 40.37 -6.40 -35.56
N ASN A 17 39.06 -6.51 -35.39
CA ASN A 17 38.12 -5.40 -35.51
C ASN A 17 38.40 -4.26 -34.49
N GLU A 18 38.49 -3.03 -34.98
CA GLU A 18 38.80 -1.80 -34.23
C GLU A 18 37.57 -1.09 -33.64
N PHE A 19 36.37 -1.65 -33.82
CA PHE A 19 35.10 -1.08 -33.36
C PHE A 19 34.56 -1.79 -32.12
N ALA A 20 33.64 -1.13 -31.42
CA ALA A 20 32.90 -1.70 -30.29
C ALA A 20 31.80 -2.67 -30.78
N LEU A 21 31.50 -3.68 -29.95
CA LEU A 21 30.34 -4.56 -30.12
C LEU A 21 29.22 -4.06 -29.21
N GLN A 22 28.00 -3.95 -29.74
CA GLN A 22 26.84 -3.56 -28.94
C GLN A 22 25.91 -4.75 -28.68
N ILE A 23 25.39 -4.85 -27.47
CA ILE A 23 24.34 -5.79 -27.06
C ILE A 23 23.14 -4.96 -26.66
N ASP A 24 22.09 -5.05 -27.47
CA ASP A 24 20.91 -4.20 -27.33
C ASP A 24 19.66 -5.00 -27.01
N GLY A 25 18.79 -4.49 -26.14
CA GLY A 25 17.51 -5.12 -25.83
C GLY A 25 16.74 -4.34 -24.77
N GLY A 26 15.45 -4.67 -24.58
CA GLY A 26 14.58 -3.96 -23.65
C GLY A 26 15.06 -4.00 -22.19
N TRP A 27 14.57 -3.08 -21.35
CA TRP A 27 14.84 -3.12 -19.92
C TRP A 27 14.33 -4.41 -19.27
N GLY A 28 15.15 -4.98 -18.39
CA GLY A 28 14.79 -6.22 -17.70
C GLY A 28 14.84 -7.48 -18.55
N SER A 29 15.35 -7.41 -19.78
CA SER A 29 15.60 -8.59 -20.64
C SER A 29 16.75 -9.48 -20.19
N GLY A 30 17.51 -9.11 -19.14
CA GLY A 30 18.57 -9.96 -18.57
C GLY A 30 19.99 -9.73 -19.12
N LYS A 31 20.19 -8.78 -20.05
CA LYS A 31 21.51 -8.45 -20.66
C LYS A 31 22.66 -8.33 -19.65
N THR A 32 22.48 -7.49 -18.63
CA THR A 32 23.51 -7.23 -17.61
C THR A 32 23.86 -8.49 -16.82
N TYR A 33 22.86 -9.27 -16.42
CA TYR A 33 23.07 -10.53 -15.71
C TYR A 33 23.83 -11.51 -16.59
N TYR A 34 23.39 -11.68 -17.84
CA TYR A 34 24.04 -12.54 -18.81
C TYR A 34 25.51 -12.19 -18.98
N ILE A 35 25.83 -10.91 -19.21
CA ILE A 35 27.21 -10.50 -19.47
C ILE A 35 28.08 -10.67 -18.23
N LYS A 36 27.58 -10.35 -17.03
CA LYS A 36 28.33 -10.62 -15.79
C LYS A 36 28.63 -12.10 -15.62
N SER A 37 27.64 -12.98 -15.81
CA SER A 37 27.85 -14.44 -15.74
C SER A 37 28.79 -14.95 -16.83
N TRP A 38 28.79 -14.35 -18.02
CA TRP A 38 29.74 -14.68 -19.08
C TRP A 38 31.17 -14.23 -18.72
N LEU A 39 31.33 -13.02 -18.18
CA LEU A 39 32.61 -12.50 -17.71
C LEU A 39 33.22 -13.35 -16.57
N GLU A 40 32.39 -13.90 -15.69
CA GLU A 40 32.83 -14.84 -14.63
C GLU A 40 33.37 -16.16 -15.20
N LYS A 41 32.80 -16.63 -16.31
CA LYS A 41 33.27 -17.83 -17.03
C LYS A 41 34.52 -17.56 -17.87
N LEU A 42 34.73 -16.31 -18.29
CA LEU A 42 35.90 -15.89 -19.03
C LEU A 42 37.13 -15.99 -18.12
N LYS A 43 37.96 -17.01 -18.34
CA LYS A 43 39.16 -17.25 -17.54
C LYS A 43 40.09 -16.04 -17.59
N LYS A 44 40.49 -15.53 -16.42
CA LYS A 44 41.43 -14.38 -16.26
C LYS A 44 42.85 -14.63 -16.75
N GLU A 45 43.12 -15.82 -17.27
CA GLU A 45 44.40 -16.20 -17.88
C GLU A 45 44.49 -15.70 -19.32
N ASP A 46 43.37 -15.62 -20.06
CA ASP A 46 43.35 -15.22 -21.47
C ASP A 46 43.00 -13.72 -21.66
N TYR A 47 42.10 -13.19 -20.82
CA TYR A 47 41.63 -11.79 -20.88
C TYR A 47 41.51 -11.18 -19.47
N SER A 48 41.91 -9.93 -19.35
CA SER A 48 41.47 -9.07 -18.24
C SER A 48 40.21 -8.33 -18.68
N TRP A 49 39.25 -8.15 -17.78
CA TRP A 49 38.03 -7.42 -18.09
C TRP A 49 37.69 -6.42 -17.01
N VAL A 50 37.01 -5.36 -17.43
CA VAL A 50 36.47 -4.29 -16.58
C VAL A 50 35.02 -4.08 -16.94
N TYR A 51 34.14 -4.08 -15.96
CA TYR A 51 32.72 -3.79 -16.15
C TYR A 51 32.35 -2.46 -15.51
N PHE A 52 31.68 -1.57 -16.22
CA PHE A 52 31.32 -0.22 -15.75
C PHE A 52 29.91 0.16 -16.20
N SER A 53 29.07 0.65 -15.29
CA SER A 53 27.76 1.25 -15.65
C SER A 53 27.95 2.75 -15.87
N LEU A 54 27.44 3.26 -16.99
CA LEU A 54 27.51 4.67 -17.39
C LEU A 54 26.52 5.55 -16.63
N SER A 55 25.61 4.95 -15.87
CA SER A 55 24.61 5.65 -15.06
C SER A 55 25.25 6.39 -13.88
N GLY A 56 24.70 7.57 -13.55
CA GLY A 56 25.02 8.31 -12.32
C GLY A 56 26.32 9.12 -12.34
N ALA A 57 26.93 9.35 -13.51
CA ALA A 57 28.01 10.33 -13.67
C ALA A 57 27.44 11.72 -13.93
N SER A 58 27.99 12.75 -13.29
CA SER A 58 27.55 14.14 -13.43
C SER A 58 28.10 14.82 -14.68
N SER A 59 29.24 14.34 -15.22
CA SER A 59 29.89 14.91 -16.41
C SER A 59 30.72 13.88 -17.17
N LEU A 60 31.08 14.20 -18.41
CA LEU A 60 31.98 13.36 -19.21
C LEU A 60 33.36 13.23 -18.57
N ALA A 61 33.88 14.28 -17.95
CA ALA A 61 35.19 14.26 -17.30
C ALA A 61 35.22 13.26 -16.13
N GLU A 62 34.21 13.32 -15.25
CA GLU A 62 34.05 12.37 -14.14
C GLU A 62 33.93 10.93 -14.65
N LEU A 63 33.17 10.73 -15.73
CA LEU A 63 32.97 9.40 -16.33
C LEU A 63 34.27 8.83 -16.89
N LYS A 64 35.04 9.64 -17.62
CA LYS A 64 36.37 9.24 -18.13
C LYS A 64 37.30 8.89 -16.98
N GLU A 65 37.38 9.74 -15.95
CA GLU A 65 38.20 9.52 -14.76
C GLU A 65 37.88 8.18 -14.09
N ARG A 66 36.60 7.92 -13.81
CA ARG A 66 36.15 6.70 -13.14
C ARG A 66 36.43 5.44 -13.95
N ILE A 67 36.23 5.48 -15.28
CA ILE A 67 36.53 4.35 -16.16
C ILE A 67 38.04 4.07 -16.17
N ILE A 68 38.86 5.10 -16.36
CA ILE A 68 40.31 4.97 -16.42
C ILE A 68 40.86 4.43 -15.09
N LEU A 69 40.46 5.02 -13.96
CA LEU A 69 40.86 4.54 -12.64
C LEU A 69 40.47 3.08 -12.41
N LYS A 70 39.26 2.68 -12.82
CA LYS A 70 38.79 1.29 -12.70
C LYS A 70 39.62 0.32 -13.54
N ILE A 71 40.03 0.74 -14.75
CA ILE A 71 40.94 -0.05 -15.59
C ILE A 71 42.26 -0.30 -14.84
N PHE A 72 42.87 0.73 -14.26
CA PHE A 72 44.12 0.55 -13.51
C PHE A 72 43.96 -0.39 -12.32
N THR A 73 42.92 -0.17 -11.50
CA THR A 73 42.76 -0.93 -10.26
C THR A 73 42.47 -2.40 -10.50
N GLU A 74 41.77 -2.75 -11.58
CA GLU A 74 41.41 -4.13 -11.89
C GLU A 74 42.45 -4.86 -12.76
N THR A 75 43.30 -4.14 -13.49
CA THR A 75 44.26 -4.75 -14.44
C THR A 75 45.72 -4.73 -13.98
N ASP A 76 46.15 -3.73 -13.17
CA ASP A 76 47.55 -3.60 -12.75
C ASP A 76 47.67 -3.03 -11.32
N LYS A 77 47.73 -3.92 -10.33
CA LYS A 77 47.83 -3.56 -8.90
C LYS A 77 49.13 -2.83 -8.54
N ASN A 78 50.20 -3.02 -9.31
CA ASN A 78 51.53 -2.44 -9.03
C ASN A 78 51.62 -0.97 -9.43
N VAL A 79 50.73 -0.52 -10.33
CA VAL A 79 50.67 0.88 -10.76
C VAL A 79 50.11 1.78 -9.66
N ILE A 80 49.19 1.29 -8.83
CA ILE A 80 48.69 2.04 -7.66
C ILE A 80 49.82 2.35 -6.69
N ASP A 81 50.67 1.36 -6.39
CA ASP A 81 51.85 1.53 -5.53
C ASP A 81 52.87 2.50 -6.15
N THR A 82 53.00 2.49 -7.47
CA THR A 82 53.95 3.36 -8.18
C THR A 82 53.43 4.81 -8.25
N ILE A 83 52.13 4.99 -8.49
CA ILE A 83 51.46 6.29 -8.45
C ILE A 83 51.52 6.87 -7.03
N ALA A 84 51.22 6.07 -6.01
CA ALA A 84 51.32 6.47 -4.61
C ALA A 84 52.75 6.83 -4.18
N LYS A 85 53.77 6.16 -4.73
CA LYS A 85 55.19 6.42 -4.41
C LYS A 85 55.81 7.57 -5.21
N GLN A 86 55.38 7.84 -6.43
CA GLN A 86 56.01 8.84 -7.31
C GLN A 86 55.33 10.21 -7.34
N SER A 87 54.27 10.45 -6.56
CA SER A 87 53.52 11.71 -6.68
C SER A 87 53.04 12.29 -5.35
N SER A 88 53.82 13.24 -4.83
CA SER A 88 53.30 14.28 -3.93
C SER A 88 52.17 15.11 -4.59
N ASN A 89 52.06 15.08 -5.92
CA ASN A 89 51.05 15.79 -6.72
C ASN A 89 49.75 14.99 -7.01
N PHE A 90 49.71 13.67 -6.82
CA PHE A 90 48.47 12.88 -7.01
C PHE A 90 47.68 12.79 -5.70
N LEU A 91 48.37 12.79 -4.56
CA LEU A 91 47.75 12.96 -3.24
C LEU A 91 47.12 14.35 -3.06
N SER A 92 47.62 15.39 -3.72
CA SER A 92 46.95 16.71 -3.77
C SER A 92 45.83 16.79 -4.82
N ALA A 93 45.81 15.92 -5.83
CA ALA A 93 44.70 15.76 -6.78
C ALA A 93 43.54 14.92 -6.20
N LEU A 94 43.82 13.98 -5.28
CA LEU A 94 42.80 13.26 -4.52
C LEU A 94 42.43 13.93 -3.19
N GLY A 95 43.29 14.80 -2.66
CA GLY A 95 43.18 15.35 -1.32
C GLY A 95 43.17 16.86 -1.28
N LYS A 96 42.01 17.46 -1.63
CA LYS A 96 41.34 18.59 -0.95
C LYS A 96 40.36 19.27 -1.91
N ASN A 97 39.08 18.90 -1.76
CA ASN A 97 37.89 19.56 -2.28
C ASN A 97 37.71 19.52 -3.82
N SER A 98 36.69 18.78 -4.27
CA SER A 98 36.22 18.55 -5.66
C SER A 98 37.06 17.58 -6.50
N GLY A 99 36.48 16.41 -6.78
CA GLY A 99 37.09 15.28 -7.49
C GLY A 99 37.10 15.48 -9.00
N ASN A 100 38.09 16.22 -9.49
CA ASN A 100 38.37 16.33 -10.92
C ASN A 100 39.86 16.08 -11.18
N LEU A 101 40.21 14.87 -11.60
CA LEU A 101 41.49 14.64 -12.27
C LEU A 101 41.53 15.48 -13.56
N THR A 102 42.51 16.38 -13.67
CA THR A 102 42.67 17.21 -14.87
C THR A 102 42.93 16.36 -16.13
N ILE A 103 42.62 16.89 -17.31
CA ILE A 103 42.86 16.22 -18.61
C ILE A 103 44.32 15.74 -18.72
N ASN A 104 45.28 16.53 -18.24
CA ASN A 104 46.69 16.17 -18.22
C ASN A 104 47.00 14.95 -17.33
N GLY A 105 46.27 14.81 -16.21
CA GLY A 105 46.35 13.65 -15.32
C GLY A 105 45.80 12.38 -15.99
N MET A 106 44.68 12.47 -16.71
CA MET A 106 44.14 11.34 -17.48
C MET A 106 45.08 10.88 -18.60
N THR A 107 45.63 11.82 -19.37
CA THR A 107 46.61 11.49 -20.42
C THR A 107 47.87 10.85 -19.83
N PHE A 108 48.35 11.36 -18.68
CA PHE A 108 49.47 10.75 -17.97
C PHE A 108 49.18 9.31 -17.54
N LEU A 109 47.99 9.07 -16.98
CA LEU A 109 47.56 7.72 -16.62
C LEU A 109 47.52 6.82 -17.86
N ILE A 110 46.79 7.19 -18.91
CA ILE A 110 46.71 6.41 -20.16
C ILE A 110 48.11 6.09 -20.71
N ASN A 111 49.02 7.06 -20.76
CA ASN A 111 50.39 6.83 -21.19
C ASN A 111 51.13 5.83 -20.29
N LYS A 112 50.94 5.93 -18.95
CA LYS A 112 51.52 4.97 -17.99
C LYS A 112 50.99 3.55 -18.19
N TYR A 113 49.71 3.39 -18.53
CA TYR A 113 49.16 2.08 -18.89
C TYR A 113 49.82 1.50 -20.14
N ILE A 114 49.96 2.32 -21.18
CA ILE A 114 50.60 1.91 -22.44
C ILE A 114 52.06 1.52 -22.18
N GLU A 115 52.81 2.32 -21.40
CA GLU A 115 54.18 2.02 -20.99
C GLU A 115 54.30 0.71 -20.19
N SER A 116 53.39 0.46 -19.23
CA SER A 116 53.42 -0.77 -18.43
C SER A 116 53.14 -2.02 -19.28
N ARG A 117 52.33 -1.89 -20.32
CA ARG A 117 52.12 -2.98 -21.30
C ARG A 117 53.33 -3.22 -22.20
N GLN A 118 53.99 -2.16 -22.67
CA GLN A 118 55.14 -2.28 -23.57
C GLN A 118 56.38 -2.89 -22.90
N SER A 119 56.54 -2.70 -21.59
CA SER A 119 57.69 -3.21 -20.83
C SER A 119 57.60 -4.69 -20.41
N ASN A 120 56.41 -5.31 -20.48
CA ASN A 120 56.17 -6.71 -20.11
C ASN A 120 56.14 -7.68 -21.33
N ILE A 121 56.71 -7.27 -22.47
CA ILE A 121 56.74 -8.07 -23.71
C ILE A 121 57.85 -9.13 -23.61
N THR A 122 57.61 -10.20 -22.86
CA THR A 122 58.29 -11.48 -23.04
C THR A 122 57.25 -12.57 -23.30
N SER A 123 57.01 -12.81 -24.60
CA SER A 123 56.63 -14.08 -25.26
C SER A 123 55.75 -15.09 -24.52
N ASP A 124 54.52 -14.72 -24.19
CA ASP A 124 53.27 -15.49 -24.33
C ASP A 124 52.15 -14.43 -24.29
N PHE A 125 51.11 -14.55 -25.13
CA PHE A 125 50.13 -13.49 -25.45
C PHE A 125 49.89 -12.49 -24.29
N PRO A 126 50.15 -11.17 -24.46
CA PRO A 126 49.83 -10.21 -23.42
C PRO A 126 48.32 -10.27 -23.17
N LYS A 127 47.91 -10.38 -21.89
CA LYS A 127 46.48 -10.36 -21.50
C LYS A 127 45.77 -9.25 -22.25
N ARG A 128 44.78 -9.57 -23.06
CA ARG A 128 43.96 -8.59 -23.78
C ARG A 128 42.94 -7.97 -22.81
N LEU A 129 42.62 -6.69 -22.97
CA LEU A 129 41.66 -5.99 -22.10
C LEU A 129 40.29 -5.92 -22.78
N LEU A 130 39.25 -6.36 -22.08
CA LEU A 130 37.86 -6.12 -22.43
C LEU A 130 37.25 -5.07 -21.48
N ILE A 131 36.61 -4.05 -22.03
CA ILE A 131 35.84 -3.06 -21.27
C ILE A 131 34.37 -3.25 -21.62
N VAL A 132 33.54 -3.46 -20.60
CA VAL A 132 32.08 -3.51 -20.76
C VAL A 132 31.50 -2.21 -20.20
N LEU A 133 30.80 -1.46 -21.05
CA LEU A 133 30.08 -0.24 -20.70
C LEU A 133 28.57 -0.54 -20.73
N ASP A 134 27.92 -0.51 -19.56
CA ASP A 134 26.50 -0.82 -19.40
C ASP A 134 25.65 0.44 -19.19
N ASP A 135 24.33 0.31 -19.38
CA ASP A 135 23.32 1.35 -19.22
C ASP A 135 23.56 2.61 -20.08
N LEU A 136 23.97 2.47 -21.35
CA LEU A 136 24.25 3.62 -22.22
C LEU A 136 23.05 4.57 -22.37
N GLU A 137 21.82 4.06 -22.36
CA GLU A 137 20.59 4.86 -22.41
C GLU A 137 20.35 5.71 -21.15
N ARG A 138 21.02 5.38 -20.03
CA ARG A 138 20.94 6.12 -18.75
C ARG A 138 22.05 7.16 -18.61
N LEU A 139 22.75 7.46 -19.70
CA LEU A 139 23.72 8.53 -19.73
C LEU A 139 23.05 9.86 -19.32
N ASN A 140 23.73 10.62 -18.48
CA ASN A 140 23.25 11.93 -18.06
C ASN A 140 23.03 12.82 -19.31
N GLN A 141 21.90 13.54 -19.34
CA GLN A 141 21.50 14.39 -20.46
C GLN A 141 22.49 15.51 -20.77
N ASP A 142 23.29 15.92 -19.78
CA ASP A 142 24.35 16.93 -19.95
C ASP A 142 25.60 16.37 -20.64
N ILE A 143 25.71 15.04 -20.79
CA ILE A 143 26.81 14.40 -21.49
C ILE A 143 26.42 14.16 -22.94
N ASP A 144 27.11 14.81 -23.87
CA ASP A 144 26.92 14.57 -25.31
C ASP A 144 27.36 13.14 -25.66
N ILE A 145 26.42 12.34 -26.17
CA ILE A 145 26.64 10.96 -26.60
C ILE A 145 27.74 10.86 -27.67
N ARG A 146 27.89 11.87 -28.53
CA ARG A 146 28.97 11.93 -29.52
C ARG A 146 30.33 11.97 -28.83
N ASP A 147 30.45 12.78 -27.78
CA ASP A 147 31.72 12.98 -27.10
C ASP A 147 32.11 11.74 -26.28
N LEU A 148 31.11 11.02 -25.74
CA LEU A 148 31.30 9.68 -25.17
C LEU A 148 31.75 8.65 -26.22
N LEU A 149 31.07 8.57 -27.37
CA LEU A 149 31.45 7.65 -28.45
C LEU A 149 32.85 7.98 -28.99
N SER A 150 33.22 9.26 -29.07
CA SER A 150 34.57 9.68 -29.45
C SER A 150 35.61 9.24 -28.43
N PHE A 151 35.29 9.28 -27.13
CA PHE A 151 36.17 8.74 -26.08
C PHE A 151 36.34 7.23 -26.21
N ILE A 152 35.24 6.50 -26.44
CA ILE A 152 35.29 5.04 -26.66
C ILE A 152 36.17 4.69 -27.86
N SER A 153 35.98 5.38 -28.99
CA SER A 153 36.77 5.18 -30.21
C SER A 153 38.25 5.52 -30.01
N ASN A 154 38.54 6.74 -29.58
CA ASN A 154 39.91 7.26 -29.64
C ASN A 154 40.74 6.80 -28.44
N ASP A 155 40.17 6.86 -27.24
CA ASP A 155 40.92 6.63 -26.01
C ASP A 155 40.90 5.15 -25.61
N LEU A 156 39.75 4.47 -25.71
CA LEU A 156 39.63 3.07 -25.27
C LEU A 156 40.01 2.05 -26.37
N LEU A 157 39.38 2.13 -27.54
CA LEU A 157 39.61 1.19 -28.65
C LEU A 157 41.00 1.41 -29.27
N VAL A 158 41.37 2.65 -29.58
CA VAL A 158 42.65 2.96 -30.22
C VAL A 158 43.77 3.20 -29.21
N GLY A 159 43.58 4.09 -28.24
CA GLY A 159 44.63 4.48 -27.29
C GLY A 159 45.05 3.34 -26.36
N ILE A 160 44.09 2.75 -25.65
CA ILE A 160 44.32 1.64 -24.71
C ILE A 160 44.41 0.27 -25.43
N GLN A 161 43.97 0.19 -26.69
CA GLN A 161 43.89 -1.05 -27.47
C GLN A 161 43.03 -2.12 -26.78
N ALA A 162 41.91 -1.70 -26.19
CA ALA A 162 40.94 -2.60 -25.56
C ALA A 162 39.85 -3.04 -26.54
N LYS A 163 39.26 -4.21 -26.29
CA LYS A 163 37.93 -4.55 -26.84
C LYS A 163 36.86 -3.85 -26.00
N VAL A 164 35.80 -3.37 -26.64
CA VAL A 164 34.71 -2.67 -25.95
C VAL A 164 33.37 -3.31 -26.28
N VAL A 165 32.66 -3.75 -25.25
CA VAL A 165 31.25 -4.18 -25.35
C VAL A 165 30.37 -3.10 -24.73
N ILE A 166 29.37 -2.65 -25.47
CA ILE A 166 28.38 -1.67 -25.02
C ILE A 166 27.06 -2.38 -24.81
N ILE A 167 26.46 -2.25 -23.64
CA ILE A 167 25.12 -2.75 -23.34
C ILE A 167 24.16 -1.55 -23.33
N SER A 168 23.03 -1.69 -24.02
CA SER A 168 22.07 -0.60 -24.19
C SER A 168 20.62 -1.05 -24.30
N ASN A 169 19.71 -0.09 -24.15
CA ASN A 169 18.36 -0.14 -24.68
C ASN A 169 18.12 1.05 -25.64
N GLU A 170 18.31 0.82 -26.94
CA GLU A 170 18.19 1.82 -28.00
C GLU A 170 16.85 2.57 -28.01
N GLN A 171 15.77 1.90 -27.60
CA GLN A 171 14.42 2.47 -27.62
C GLN A 171 14.23 3.56 -26.56
N GLU A 172 15.06 3.58 -25.51
CA GLU A 172 14.93 4.49 -24.37
C GLU A 172 15.85 5.72 -24.48
N PHE A 173 16.58 5.87 -25.59
CA PHE A 173 17.42 7.04 -25.81
C PHE A 173 16.57 8.28 -26.06
N ALA A 174 16.74 9.31 -25.22
CA ALA A 174 16.11 10.61 -25.42
C ALA A 174 16.42 11.24 -26.79
N LYS A 175 17.60 10.95 -27.38
CA LYS A 175 18.04 11.45 -28.70
C LYS A 175 18.51 10.32 -29.62
N ILE A 176 17.65 9.33 -29.85
CA ILE A 176 17.97 8.13 -30.64
C ILE A 176 18.55 8.43 -32.04
N GLU A 177 18.08 9.48 -32.72
CA GLU A 177 18.55 9.84 -34.07
C GLU A 177 19.98 10.38 -34.07
N GLU A 178 20.37 11.16 -33.05
CA GLU A 178 21.75 11.60 -32.89
C GLU A 178 22.67 10.40 -32.61
N PHE A 179 22.24 9.48 -31.74
CA PHE A 179 22.98 8.26 -31.44
C PHE A 179 23.21 7.43 -32.71
N LYS A 180 22.17 7.14 -33.50
CA LYS A 180 22.29 6.37 -34.75
C LYS A 180 23.32 6.96 -35.72
N LYS A 181 23.39 8.31 -35.82
CA LYS A 181 24.33 9.01 -36.70
C LYS A 181 25.79 8.81 -36.30
N TYR A 182 26.11 8.83 -35.02
CA TYR A 182 27.50 8.68 -34.53
C TYR A 182 27.89 7.23 -34.28
N LYS A 183 26.90 6.36 -34.04
CA LYS A 183 27.06 4.93 -33.81
C LYS A 183 27.90 4.24 -34.88
N GLU A 184 27.65 4.50 -36.17
CA GLU A 184 28.34 3.85 -37.29
C GLU A 184 29.89 3.96 -37.20
N LYS A 185 30.40 5.06 -36.64
CA LYS A 185 31.85 5.29 -36.51
C LYS A 185 32.50 4.58 -35.33
N THR A 186 31.71 4.07 -34.40
CA THR A 186 32.20 3.49 -33.13
C THR A 186 31.78 2.04 -32.96
N ILE A 187 30.59 1.66 -33.47
CA ILE A 187 29.95 0.36 -33.28
C ILE A 187 29.67 -0.25 -34.65
N TYR A 188 30.34 -1.35 -34.97
CA TYR A 188 30.18 -2.03 -36.26
C TYR A 188 29.04 -3.06 -36.25
N LYS A 189 28.70 -3.60 -35.09
CA LYS A 189 27.68 -4.66 -34.95
C LYS A 189 26.88 -4.49 -33.67
N THR A 190 25.57 -4.64 -33.82
CA THR A 190 24.61 -4.67 -32.71
C THR A 190 23.93 -6.03 -32.67
N VAL A 191 24.05 -6.73 -31.56
CA VAL A 191 23.38 -8.00 -31.31
C VAL A 191 22.12 -7.71 -30.50
N LYS A 192 20.96 -8.07 -31.03
CA LYS A 192 19.70 -7.98 -30.29
C LYS A 192 19.64 -9.13 -29.29
N PHE A 193 19.60 -8.80 -28.00
CA PHE A 193 19.56 -9.76 -26.92
C PHE A 193 18.12 -10.27 -26.74
N GLN A 194 17.97 -11.58 -26.78
CA GLN A 194 16.70 -12.26 -26.50
C GLN A 194 16.99 -13.42 -25.56
N GLN A 195 16.27 -13.48 -24.45
CA GLN A 195 16.42 -14.57 -23.49
C GLN A 195 15.36 -15.63 -23.71
N ASP A 196 15.74 -16.88 -23.48
CA ASP A 196 14.80 -18.00 -23.43
C ASP A 196 14.09 -18.00 -22.07
N LEU A 197 12.89 -17.43 -22.05
CA LEU A 197 12.07 -17.32 -20.84
C LEU A 197 11.61 -18.68 -20.32
N SER A 198 11.46 -19.70 -21.18
CA SER A 198 11.10 -21.05 -20.74
C SER A 198 12.15 -21.61 -19.78
N ASN A 199 13.43 -21.42 -20.10
CA ASN A 199 14.53 -21.86 -19.22
C ASN A 199 14.57 -21.08 -17.91
N ILE A 200 14.28 -19.77 -17.94
CA ILE A 200 14.22 -18.96 -16.72
C ILE A 200 13.10 -19.47 -15.82
N ILE A 201 11.90 -19.63 -16.35
CA ILE A 201 10.76 -20.08 -15.55
C ILE A 201 11.03 -21.49 -15.00
N ALA A 202 11.52 -22.42 -15.83
CA ALA A 202 11.91 -23.74 -15.36
C ALA A 202 12.94 -23.67 -14.21
N SER A 203 13.93 -22.78 -14.29
CA SER A 203 14.90 -22.59 -13.21
C SER A 203 14.30 -21.98 -11.94
N LEU A 204 13.32 -21.09 -12.07
CA LEU A 204 12.62 -20.50 -10.93
C LEU A 204 11.70 -21.53 -10.24
N CYS A 205 11.01 -22.38 -11.01
CA CYS A 205 10.23 -23.51 -10.48
C CYS A 205 11.11 -24.55 -9.77
N GLN A 206 12.32 -24.82 -10.27
CA GLN A 206 13.24 -25.77 -9.61
C GLN A 206 13.83 -25.21 -8.31
N GLY A 207 13.86 -23.88 -8.16
CA GLY A 207 14.38 -23.21 -6.99
C GLY A 207 13.35 -22.95 -5.89
N SER A 208 12.05 -23.22 -6.12
CA SER A 208 11.00 -23.00 -5.12
C SER A 208 10.88 -24.18 -4.16
N SER A 209 10.72 -23.88 -2.86
CA SER A 209 10.33 -24.85 -1.81
C SER A 209 8.93 -25.42 -2.04
N ASN A 210 8.07 -24.64 -2.70
CA ASN A 210 6.67 -24.93 -2.92
C ASN A 210 6.43 -25.47 -4.35
N ASN A 211 5.84 -26.67 -4.46
CA ASN A 211 5.49 -27.30 -5.73
C ASN A 211 4.15 -26.80 -6.31
N ILE A 212 3.34 -26.06 -5.54
CA ILE A 212 2.04 -25.55 -5.99
C ILE A 212 2.22 -24.72 -7.26
N LEU A 213 3.18 -23.80 -7.30
CA LEU A 213 3.39 -22.96 -8.48
C LEU A 213 3.78 -23.79 -9.71
N SER A 214 4.63 -24.81 -9.55
CA SER A 214 4.95 -25.70 -10.66
C SER A 214 3.71 -26.48 -11.10
N ASP A 215 2.91 -27.01 -10.19
CA ASP A 215 1.71 -27.78 -10.54
C ASP A 215 0.67 -26.91 -11.27
N LEU A 216 0.55 -25.64 -10.88
CA LEU A 216 -0.32 -24.66 -11.56
C LEU A 216 0.17 -24.25 -12.95
N LEU A 217 1.49 -24.26 -13.17
CA LEU A 217 2.09 -23.88 -14.45
C LEU A 217 2.23 -25.06 -15.42
N TYR A 218 2.33 -26.29 -14.89
CA TYR A 218 2.45 -27.55 -15.63
C TYR A 218 1.22 -28.42 -15.38
N GLU A 219 0.11 -28.15 -16.09
CA GLU A 219 -1.03 -29.07 -16.01
C GLU A 219 -0.73 -30.32 -16.87
N VAL A 220 -0.64 -31.48 -16.20
CA VAL A 220 -0.37 -32.77 -16.84
C VAL A 220 -1.62 -33.21 -17.60
N ASN A 221 -1.69 -32.93 -18.89
CA ASN A 221 -2.63 -33.63 -19.76
C ASN A 221 -2.25 -35.10 -19.83
N SER A 222 -3.22 -36.00 -19.71
CA SER A 222 -3.06 -37.46 -19.68
C SER A 222 -2.54 -38.09 -20.99
N GLY A 223 -1.89 -37.31 -21.86
CA GLY A 223 -1.22 -37.77 -23.07
C GLY A 223 0.08 -36.99 -23.26
N SER A 224 1.20 -37.58 -22.82
CA SER A 224 2.63 -37.41 -23.17
C SER A 224 3.25 -36.02 -23.46
N ASP A 225 2.50 -34.94 -23.58
CA ASP A 225 2.99 -33.59 -23.78
C ASP A 225 2.54 -32.73 -22.59
N ASN A 226 3.47 -32.47 -21.68
CA ASN A 226 3.28 -31.45 -20.63
C ASN A 226 3.18 -30.09 -21.32
N ILE A 227 1.95 -29.60 -21.52
CA ILE A 227 1.73 -28.26 -22.05
C ILE A 227 1.88 -27.30 -20.88
N PHE A 228 3.03 -26.65 -20.82
CA PHE A 228 3.25 -25.53 -19.93
C PHE A 228 2.28 -24.40 -20.33
N HIS A 229 1.44 -23.91 -19.41
CA HIS A 229 0.41 -22.90 -19.71
C HIS A 229 1.03 -21.58 -20.21
N PHE A 230 2.24 -21.28 -19.75
CA PHE A 230 3.07 -20.19 -20.28
C PHE A 230 3.67 -20.48 -21.68
N HIS A 231 3.71 -21.73 -22.14
CA HIS A 231 4.28 -22.10 -23.45
C HIS A 231 3.35 -21.77 -24.62
N ARG A 232 2.03 -21.77 -24.39
CA ARG A 232 1.05 -21.28 -25.37
C ARG A 232 1.19 -19.76 -25.56
N TYR A 233 1.63 -19.05 -24.52
CA TYR A 233 1.90 -17.61 -24.50
C TYR A 233 3.23 -17.24 -25.20
N ASN A 234 4.21 -18.16 -25.27
CA ASN A 234 5.47 -17.94 -26.01
C ASN A 234 5.28 -17.69 -27.52
N GLN A 235 4.11 -18.00 -28.09
CA GLN A 235 3.85 -17.72 -29.51
C GLN A 235 3.41 -16.27 -29.78
N ASP A 236 2.81 -15.55 -28.82
CA ASP A 236 2.16 -14.25 -29.08
C ASP A 236 2.53 -13.06 -28.16
N GLY A 237 3.42 -13.20 -27.15
CA GLY A 237 3.74 -12.00 -26.34
C GLY A 237 4.84 -12.04 -25.27
N LEU A 238 5.37 -13.20 -24.90
CA LEU A 238 6.34 -13.27 -23.79
C LEU A 238 7.75 -12.80 -24.19
N SER A 239 8.12 -12.84 -25.48
CA SER A 239 9.50 -12.52 -25.91
C SER A 239 10.03 -11.14 -25.48
N ASN A 240 9.14 -10.24 -25.04
CA ASN A 240 9.46 -8.90 -24.55
C ASN A 240 9.12 -8.66 -23.07
N THR A 241 8.69 -9.69 -22.32
CA THR A 241 8.37 -9.52 -20.89
C THR A 241 9.64 -9.29 -20.08
N ASN A 242 9.59 -8.30 -19.20
CA ASN A 242 10.66 -7.98 -18.27
C ASN A 242 10.82 -9.11 -17.25
N ILE A 243 12.01 -9.71 -17.18
CA ILE A 243 12.30 -10.85 -16.28
C ILE A 243 12.15 -10.47 -14.82
N ARG A 244 12.36 -9.18 -14.47
CA ARG A 244 12.11 -8.71 -13.10
C ARG A 244 10.63 -8.85 -12.74
N THR A 245 9.71 -8.63 -13.68
CA THR A 245 8.27 -8.85 -13.47
C THR A 245 8.01 -10.32 -13.17
N ILE A 246 8.58 -11.23 -13.96
CA ILE A 246 8.47 -12.68 -13.72
C ILE A 246 9.04 -13.06 -12.34
N GLN A 247 10.22 -12.55 -12.00
CA GLN A 247 10.84 -12.80 -10.69
C GLN A 247 9.97 -12.31 -9.53
N ARG A 248 9.34 -11.13 -9.65
CA ARG A 248 8.42 -10.61 -8.64
C ARG A 248 7.16 -11.45 -8.51
N ILE A 249 6.55 -11.84 -9.64
CA ILE A 249 5.38 -12.76 -9.65
C ILE A 249 5.72 -14.04 -8.87
N PHE A 250 6.84 -14.68 -9.20
CA PHE A 250 7.25 -15.93 -8.55
C PHE A 250 7.53 -15.75 -7.07
N ARG A 251 8.24 -14.69 -6.70
CA ARG A 251 8.56 -14.38 -5.32
C ARG A 251 7.29 -14.13 -4.50
N ASN A 252 6.45 -13.22 -4.96
CA ASN A 252 5.21 -12.85 -4.27
C ASN A 252 4.25 -14.02 -4.17
N PHE A 253 4.16 -14.85 -5.21
CA PHE A 253 3.35 -16.06 -5.17
C PHE A 253 3.86 -17.03 -4.11
N ASN A 254 5.16 -17.31 -4.05
CA ASN A 254 5.72 -18.23 -3.07
C ASN A 254 5.52 -17.70 -1.64
N GLU A 255 5.77 -16.41 -1.40
CA GLU A 255 5.57 -15.77 -0.09
C GLU A 255 4.10 -15.84 0.36
N LEU A 256 3.15 -15.48 -0.51
CA LEU A 256 1.70 -15.52 -0.19
C LEU A 256 1.16 -16.95 -0.10
N ALA A 257 1.61 -17.87 -0.96
CA ALA A 257 1.17 -19.25 -0.93
C ALA A 257 1.65 -19.97 0.35
N GLU A 258 2.85 -19.66 0.85
CA GLU A 258 3.32 -20.15 2.15
C GLU A 258 2.42 -19.65 3.28
N LEU A 259 2.06 -18.37 3.30
CA LEU A 259 1.14 -17.79 4.30
C LEU A 259 -0.25 -18.43 4.25
N ILE A 260 -0.81 -18.60 3.04
CA ILE A 260 -2.11 -19.25 2.83
C ILE A 260 -2.08 -20.72 3.28
N SER A 261 -0.99 -21.45 3.01
CA SER A 261 -0.87 -22.88 3.34
C SER A 261 -0.89 -23.19 4.85
N VAL A 262 -0.64 -22.19 5.72
CA VAL A 262 -0.78 -22.34 7.18
C VAL A 262 -2.21 -22.70 7.57
N ASN A 263 -3.20 -22.30 6.76
CA ASN A 263 -4.62 -22.58 6.98
C ASN A 263 -5.06 -23.99 6.55
N GLY A 264 -4.12 -24.87 6.21
CA GLY A 264 -4.37 -26.26 5.88
C GLY A 264 -4.41 -26.54 4.37
N ASN A 265 -5.09 -27.64 4.00
CA ASN A 265 -5.17 -28.07 2.61
C ASN A 265 -6.34 -27.38 1.90
N LEU A 266 -6.04 -26.35 1.12
CA LEU A 266 -7.02 -25.50 0.43
C LEU A 266 -7.18 -25.86 -1.05
N ASP A 267 -8.27 -25.42 -1.67
CA ASP A 267 -8.54 -25.66 -3.10
C ASP A 267 -7.43 -25.07 -3.98
N ASN A 268 -6.91 -25.85 -4.94
CA ASN A 268 -5.97 -25.39 -5.96
C ASN A 268 -6.50 -24.19 -6.77
N ASN A 269 -7.82 -24.04 -6.87
CA ASN A 269 -8.46 -22.90 -7.52
C ASN A 269 -8.27 -21.58 -6.77
N LEU A 270 -8.12 -21.61 -5.44
CA LEU A 270 -7.74 -20.44 -4.66
C LEU A 270 -6.34 -19.96 -5.09
N TYR A 271 -5.38 -20.88 -5.18
CA TYR A 271 -4.02 -20.56 -5.62
C TYR A 271 -3.98 -20.11 -7.10
N ARG A 272 -4.88 -20.62 -7.95
CA ARG A 272 -5.07 -20.10 -9.32
C ARG A 272 -5.54 -18.66 -9.32
N SER A 273 -6.51 -18.33 -8.47
CA SER A 273 -6.97 -16.94 -8.28
C SER A 273 -5.83 -16.03 -7.80
N LEU A 274 -5.07 -16.48 -6.81
CA LEU A 274 -3.94 -15.75 -6.26
C LEU A 274 -2.92 -15.43 -7.35
N LEU A 275 -2.52 -16.43 -8.13
CA LEU A 275 -1.57 -16.28 -9.23
C LEU A 275 -2.08 -15.25 -10.26
N LEU A 276 -3.36 -15.32 -10.65
CA LEU A 276 -3.95 -14.37 -11.58
C LEU A 276 -3.96 -12.94 -11.01
N GLN A 277 -4.31 -12.76 -9.74
CA GLN A 277 -4.32 -11.44 -9.11
C GLN A 277 -2.91 -10.84 -9.04
N ILE A 278 -1.89 -11.65 -8.69
CA ILE A 278 -0.49 -11.21 -8.67
C ILE A 278 -0.04 -10.79 -10.07
N ILE A 279 -0.32 -11.61 -11.09
CA ILE A 279 0.00 -11.28 -12.49
C ILE A 279 -0.67 -9.95 -12.86
N PHE A 280 -1.96 -9.80 -12.59
CA PHE A 280 -2.71 -8.58 -12.89
C PHE A 280 -2.04 -7.33 -12.30
N ILE A 281 -1.75 -7.35 -11.00
CA ILE A 281 -1.20 -6.19 -10.28
C ILE A 281 0.23 -5.87 -10.73
N GLU A 282 1.06 -6.89 -10.98
CA GLU A 282 2.45 -6.71 -11.42
C GLU A 282 2.56 -6.04 -12.79
N TYR A 283 1.63 -6.35 -13.71
CA TYR A 283 1.58 -5.70 -15.02
C TYR A 283 0.99 -4.29 -14.95
N GLU A 284 -0.08 -4.06 -14.17
CA GLU A 284 -0.61 -2.71 -13.95
C GLU A 284 0.44 -1.77 -13.35
N THR A 285 1.24 -2.27 -12.41
CA THR A 285 2.37 -1.54 -11.82
C THR A 285 3.44 -1.21 -12.85
N GLN A 286 3.72 -2.13 -13.80
CA GLN A 286 4.69 -1.91 -14.86
C GLN A 286 4.27 -0.80 -15.84
N GLU A 287 2.97 -0.63 -16.09
CA GLU A 287 2.42 0.45 -16.93
C GLU A 287 2.39 1.82 -16.23
N GLN A 288 2.93 1.94 -15.00
CA GLN A 288 2.96 3.17 -14.19
C GLN A 288 1.57 3.81 -13.96
N LYS A 289 0.51 3.00 -13.99
CA LYS A 289 -0.82 3.51 -13.70
C LYS A 289 -0.99 3.78 -12.21
N GLN A 290 -1.75 4.83 -11.91
CA GLN A 290 -2.23 5.04 -10.54
C GLN A 290 -3.15 3.86 -10.18
N LEU A 291 -2.80 3.13 -9.13
CA LEU A 291 -3.51 1.93 -8.69
C LEU A 291 -4.71 2.25 -7.79
N ASP A 292 -5.06 3.54 -7.67
CA ASP A 292 -6.13 4.08 -6.84
C ASP A 292 -7.52 3.53 -7.24
N TYR A 293 -7.64 2.97 -8.45
CA TYR A 293 -8.88 2.35 -8.93
C TYR A 293 -9.00 0.87 -8.51
N LEU A 294 -7.92 0.19 -8.09
CA LEU A 294 -7.97 -1.23 -7.72
C LEU A 294 -8.98 -1.54 -6.61
N PRO A 295 -9.14 -0.70 -5.55
CA PRO A 295 -10.20 -0.90 -4.56
C PRO A 295 -11.62 -0.90 -5.15
N THR A 296 -11.83 -0.23 -6.30
CA THR A 296 -13.14 -0.19 -6.97
C THR A 296 -13.48 -1.47 -7.73
N LEU A 297 -12.49 -2.36 -7.92
CA LEU A 297 -12.62 -3.63 -8.63
C LEU A 297 -12.83 -4.83 -7.70
N VAL A 298 -12.81 -4.61 -6.39
CA VAL A 298 -12.99 -5.64 -5.37
C VAL A 298 -14.35 -6.31 -5.54
N GLY A 299 -14.36 -7.65 -5.54
CA GLY A 299 -15.57 -8.46 -5.68
C GLY A 299 -16.26 -8.40 -7.05
N ARG A 300 -15.67 -7.73 -8.05
CA ARG A 300 -16.18 -7.75 -9.42
C ARG A 300 -15.75 -9.00 -10.15
N SER A 301 -16.67 -9.59 -10.89
CA SER A 301 -16.34 -10.54 -11.96
C SER A 301 -15.56 -9.83 -13.06
N TYR A 302 -14.87 -10.61 -13.89
CA TYR A 302 -14.10 -10.05 -15.01
C TYR A 302 -14.97 -9.24 -15.99
N GLU A 303 -16.18 -9.69 -16.28
CA GLU A 303 -17.12 -9.05 -17.19
C GLU A 303 -17.53 -7.66 -16.70
N GLU A 304 -17.54 -7.46 -15.38
CA GLU A 304 -17.85 -6.21 -14.69
C GLU A 304 -16.65 -5.26 -14.60
N LEU A 305 -15.46 -5.68 -15.07
CA LEU A 305 -14.28 -4.85 -15.11
C LEU A 305 -14.33 -3.84 -16.28
N PRO A 306 -13.74 -2.65 -16.09
CA PRO A 306 -13.58 -1.66 -17.16
C PRO A 306 -12.93 -2.28 -18.41
N GLN A 307 -13.31 -1.81 -19.61
CA GLN A 307 -12.80 -2.34 -20.88
C GLN A 307 -11.27 -2.32 -20.96
N GLU A 308 -10.64 -1.27 -20.43
CA GLU A 308 -9.19 -1.12 -20.35
C GLU A 308 -8.54 -2.18 -19.47
N THR A 309 -9.14 -2.46 -18.30
CA THR A 309 -8.73 -3.53 -17.38
C THR A 309 -8.91 -4.91 -18.01
N ARG A 310 -10.04 -5.14 -18.68
CA ARG A 310 -10.31 -6.39 -19.40
C ARG A 310 -9.33 -6.64 -20.54
N ALA A 311 -8.86 -5.61 -21.26
CA ALA A 311 -7.89 -5.76 -22.34
C ALA A 311 -6.48 -6.17 -21.86
N ILE A 312 -6.15 -5.88 -20.60
CA ILE A 312 -4.89 -6.28 -19.97
C ILE A 312 -5.03 -7.69 -19.43
N LEU A 313 -6.11 -7.94 -18.69
CA LEU A 313 -6.43 -9.26 -18.17
C LEU A 313 -6.65 -10.27 -19.30
N SER A 314 -7.27 -9.90 -20.44
CA SER A 314 -7.53 -10.80 -21.58
C SER A 314 -6.27 -11.46 -22.12
N LYS A 315 -5.07 -10.92 -21.83
CA LYS A 315 -3.79 -11.55 -22.16
C LYS A 315 -3.47 -12.79 -21.30
N TYR A 316 -4.06 -12.90 -20.11
CA TYR A 316 -3.78 -13.94 -19.09
C TYR A 316 -5.03 -14.68 -18.60
N TYR A 317 -6.20 -14.11 -18.86
CA TYR A 317 -7.50 -14.45 -18.28
C TYR A 317 -8.07 -15.80 -18.74
N TYR A 318 -7.72 -16.25 -19.95
CA TYR A 318 -8.26 -17.47 -20.54
C TYR A 318 -7.93 -18.76 -19.76
N LEU A 319 -7.01 -18.71 -18.80
CA LEU A 319 -6.54 -19.89 -18.08
C LEU A 319 -7.42 -20.24 -16.87
N TYR A 320 -7.96 -19.26 -16.15
CA TYR A 320 -8.68 -19.49 -14.87
C TYR A 320 -9.80 -18.47 -14.62
N GLU A 321 -10.48 -18.04 -15.69
CA GLU A 321 -11.56 -17.05 -15.73
C GLU A 321 -12.64 -17.26 -14.66
N ASP A 322 -12.96 -18.52 -14.35
CA ASP A 322 -13.97 -18.87 -13.36
C ASP A 322 -13.55 -18.58 -11.91
N TYR A 323 -12.25 -18.55 -11.64
CA TYR A 323 -11.71 -18.46 -10.28
C TYR A 323 -11.14 -17.10 -9.93
N PHE A 324 -11.06 -16.18 -10.90
CA PHE A 324 -10.47 -14.86 -10.68
C PHE A 324 -11.27 -14.03 -9.67
N PHE A 325 -10.57 -13.56 -8.63
CA PHE A 325 -11.12 -12.75 -7.56
C PHE A 325 -10.08 -11.70 -7.14
N ILE A 326 -10.48 -10.43 -7.10
CA ILE A 326 -9.64 -9.33 -6.63
C ILE A 326 -10.00 -9.03 -5.18
N HIS A 327 -9.02 -9.16 -4.30
CA HIS A 327 -9.16 -8.85 -2.88
C HIS A 327 -8.19 -7.74 -2.42
N PRO A 328 -8.61 -6.81 -1.53
CA PRO A 328 -7.75 -5.75 -1.01
C PRO A 328 -6.53 -6.28 -0.28
N ALA A 329 -6.67 -7.29 0.58
CA ALA A 329 -5.54 -7.87 1.32
C ALA A 329 -4.35 -8.24 0.41
N ILE A 330 -4.60 -8.93 -0.70
CA ILE A 330 -3.55 -9.31 -1.67
C ILE A 330 -3.00 -8.07 -2.38
N THR A 331 -3.88 -7.13 -2.75
CA THR A 331 -3.45 -5.89 -3.42
C THR A 331 -2.53 -5.05 -2.55
N TYR A 332 -2.93 -4.88 -1.29
CA TYR A 332 -2.16 -4.13 -0.32
C TYR A 332 -0.82 -4.82 -0.03
N TYR A 333 -0.83 -6.14 0.17
CA TYR A 333 0.41 -6.89 0.39
C TYR A 333 1.44 -6.67 -0.71
N LEU A 334 1.00 -6.69 -1.98
CA LEU A 334 1.89 -6.48 -3.12
C LEU A 334 2.43 -5.04 -3.22
N GLN A 335 1.68 -4.05 -2.75
CA GLN A 335 2.07 -2.63 -2.79
C GLN A 335 2.91 -2.20 -1.59
N HIS A 336 2.56 -2.67 -0.39
CA HIS A 336 3.06 -2.14 0.88
C HIS A 336 3.66 -3.21 1.81
N GLY A 337 3.44 -4.50 1.54
CA GLY A 337 3.80 -5.60 2.45
C GLY A 337 2.75 -5.83 3.54
N TYR A 338 3.18 -6.27 4.72
CA TYR A 338 2.28 -6.63 5.84
C TYR A 338 1.93 -5.42 6.71
N HIS A 339 0.67 -5.29 7.13
CA HIS A 339 0.21 -4.26 8.06
C HIS A 339 -0.85 -4.84 9.02
N GLU A 340 -0.76 -4.51 10.31
CA GLU A 340 -1.61 -5.10 11.37
C GLU A 340 -3.08 -4.64 11.30
N ASP A 341 -3.34 -3.46 10.71
CA ASP A 341 -4.67 -2.81 10.70
C ASP A 341 -5.49 -3.05 9.40
N GLU A 342 -5.01 -3.85 8.45
CA GLU A 342 -5.70 -4.11 7.17
C GLU A 342 -6.28 -5.52 7.06
N GLU A 343 -7.09 -5.76 6.02
CA GLU A 343 -7.64 -7.09 5.74
C GLU A 343 -6.53 -8.15 5.68
N SER A 344 -6.74 -9.25 6.37
CA SER A 344 -5.77 -10.32 6.53
C SER A 344 -5.78 -11.29 5.34
N ILE A 345 -4.79 -12.18 5.30
CA ILE A 345 -4.76 -13.26 4.30
C ILE A 345 -5.88 -14.26 4.56
N GLU A 346 -6.28 -14.46 5.82
CA GLU A 346 -7.47 -15.26 6.16
C GLU A 346 -8.73 -14.66 5.52
N ASP A 347 -8.86 -13.33 5.50
CA ASP A 347 -9.98 -12.63 4.86
C ASP A 347 -10.08 -12.95 3.37
N TYR A 348 -8.93 -12.96 2.68
CA TYR A 348 -8.85 -13.33 1.27
C TYR A 348 -9.36 -14.76 1.02
N ILE A 349 -8.99 -15.71 1.90
CA ILE A 349 -9.39 -17.11 1.77
C ILE A 349 -10.91 -17.22 1.93
N ASP A 350 -11.46 -16.65 3.00
CA ASP A 350 -12.89 -16.71 3.31
C ASP A 350 -13.73 -16.05 2.21
N ASP A 351 -13.34 -14.83 1.81
CA ASP A 351 -14.06 -14.06 0.80
C ASP A 351 -13.98 -14.71 -0.59
N TRP A 352 -12.89 -15.41 -0.91
CA TRP A 352 -12.79 -16.18 -2.15
C TRP A 352 -13.79 -17.33 -2.18
N TYR A 353 -13.89 -18.13 -1.10
CA TYR A 353 -14.89 -19.22 -1.04
C TYR A 353 -16.31 -18.66 -1.10
N GLU A 354 -16.60 -17.59 -0.35
CA GLU A 354 -17.90 -16.90 -0.38
C GLU A 354 -18.26 -16.44 -1.81
N HIS A 355 -17.29 -15.87 -2.53
CA HIS A 355 -17.48 -15.44 -3.92
C HIS A 355 -17.77 -16.62 -4.86
N GLN A 356 -17.02 -17.73 -4.74
CA GLN A 356 -17.25 -18.93 -5.56
C GLN A 356 -18.63 -19.54 -5.30
N GLU A 357 -19.07 -19.56 -4.04
CA GLU A 357 -20.38 -20.06 -3.65
C GLU A 357 -21.52 -19.19 -4.19
N ARG A 358 -21.40 -17.86 -4.12
CA ARG A 358 -22.38 -16.93 -4.73
C ARG A 358 -22.49 -17.11 -6.23
N ARG A 359 -21.36 -17.34 -6.92
CA ARG A 359 -21.35 -17.61 -8.36
C ARG A 359 -22.06 -18.92 -8.69
N ASN A 360 -21.88 -19.95 -7.87
CA ASN A 360 -22.52 -21.25 -8.05
C ASN A 360 -23.99 -21.27 -7.62
N ASN A 361 -24.40 -20.41 -6.68
CA ASN A 361 -25.76 -20.30 -6.18
C ASN A 361 -26.28 -18.84 -6.16
N PRO A 362 -26.51 -18.23 -7.33
CA PRO A 362 -26.76 -16.79 -7.47
C PRO A 362 -28.12 -16.30 -6.96
N GLN A 363 -28.96 -17.17 -6.37
CA GLN A 363 -30.38 -16.86 -6.09
C GLN A 363 -30.77 -16.66 -4.63
N LYS A 364 -29.89 -16.80 -3.63
CA LYS A 364 -30.32 -16.65 -2.23
C LYS A 364 -29.31 -15.87 -1.38
N ASP A 365 -29.70 -14.63 -1.06
CA ASP A 365 -29.08 -13.84 0.00
C ASP A 365 -29.09 -14.63 1.32
N SER A 366 -27.97 -14.65 2.07
CA SER A 366 -27.82 -15.49 3.27
C SER A 366 -28.91 -15.22 4.30
N TYR A 367 -29.29 -13.95 4.47
CA TYR A 367 -30.40 -13.54 5.34
C TYR A 367 -31.75 -14.03 4.80
N GLU A 368 -32.05 -13.85 3.50
CA GLU A 368 -33.30 -14.34 2.90
C GLU A 368 -33.41 -15.87 2.92
N ALA A 369 -32.30 -16.58 2.73
CA ALA A 369 -32.22 -18.03 2.80
C ALA A 369 -32.57 -18.53 4.20
N LEU A 370 -31.93 -17.96 5.24
CA LEU A 370 -32.19 -18.29 6.63
C LEU A 370 -33.56 -17.83 7.11
N TRP A 371 -34.12 -16.76 6.54
CA TRP A 371 -35.50 -16.36 6.84
C TRP A 371 -36.49 -17.47 6.44
N GLY A 372 -36.17 -18.20 5.37
CA GLY A 372 -36.88 -19.41 4.91
C GLY A 372 -36.30 -20.73 5.42
N TYR A 373 -35.65 -20.76 6.60
CA TYR A 373 -34.89 -21.94 7.06
C TYR A 373 -35.68 -23.25 7.11
N ARG A 374 -37.02 -23.20 7.20
CA ARG A 374 -37.87 -24.40 7.28
C ARG A 374 -37.84 -25.27 6.03
N ASP A 375 -37.40 -24.71 4.90
CA ASP A 375 -37.25 -25.44 3.63
C ASP A 375 -35.82 -25.98 3.44
N LEU A 376 -34.92 -25.75 4.40
CA LEU A 376 -33.50 -26.11 4.33
C LEU A 376 -33.19 -27.33 5.22
N ASN A 377 -32.11 -28.04 4.88
CA ASN A 377 -31.52 -29.07 5.74
C ASN A 377 -30.41 -28.52 6.67
N ASP A 378 -29.93 -29.33 7.62
CA ASP A 378 -28.93 -28.93 8.61
C ASP A 378 -27.61 -28.44 7.99
N GLU A 379 -27.13 -29.07 6.92
CA GLU A 379 -25.89 -28.65 6.22
C GLU A 379 -26.10 -27.28 5.57
N GLU A 380 -27.24 -27.07 4.90
CA GLU A 380 -27.59 -25.79 4.28
C GLU A 380 -27.78 -24.67 5.32
N ILE A 381 -28.45 -24.94 6.44
CA ILE A 381 -28.63 -23.97 7.53
C ILE A 381 -27.26 -23.58 8.09
N LYS A 382 -26.40 -24.56 8.39
CA LYS A 382 -25.05 -24.31 8.91
C LYS A 382 -24.24 -23.43 7.96
N GLU A 383 -24.27 -23.74 6.67
CA GLU A 383 -23.59 -22.99 5.62
C GLU A 383 -24.05 -21.53 5.58
N TYR A 384 -25.36 -21.27 5.52
CA TYR A 384 -25.88 -19.90 5.51
C TYR A 384 -25.65 -19.16 6.82
N GLN A 385 -25.63 -19.85 7.97
CA GLN A 385 -25.26 -19.24 9.25
C GLN A 385 -23.80 -18.82 9.27
N CYS A 386 -22.87 -19.67 8.83
CA CYS A 386 -21.46 -19.32 8.69
C CYS A 386 -21.29 -18.06 7.83
N ARG A 387 -21.96 -18.00 6.68
CA ARG A 387 -21.93 -16.83 5.80
C ARG A 387 -22.49 -15.58 6.46
N LEU A 388 -23.68 -15.65 7.06
CA LEU A 388 -24.32 -14.48 7.66
C LEU A 388 -23.52 -13.95 8.86
N VAL A 389 -22.92 -14.85 9.66
CA VAL A 389 -21.99 -14.50 10.75
C VAL A 389 -20.77 -13.76 10.21
N HIS A 390 -20.18 -14.24 9.12
CA HIS A 390 -19.05 -13.57 8.46
C HIS A 390 -19.43 -12.18 7.93
N GLU A 391 -20.56 -12.06 7.24
CA GLU A 391 -21.10 -10.80 6.73
C GLU A 391 -21.33 -9.76 7.85
N ILE A 392 -21.82 -10.21 9.02
CA ILE A 392 -21.97 -9.37 10.22
C ILE A 392 -20.60 -8.94 10.75
N LYS A 393 -19.67 -9.87 10.97
CA LYS A 393 -18.33 -9.58 11.53
C LYS A 393 -17.56 -8.59 10.67
N ARG A 394 -17.67 -8.71 9.34
CA ARG A 394 -17.02 -7.84 8.34
C ARG A 394 -17.74 -6.52 8.10
N SER A 395 -18.91 -6.30 8.71
CA SER A 395 -19.72 -5.09 8.50
C SER A 395 -20.08 -4.84 7.02
N LYS A 396 -20.20 -5.90 6.19
CA LYS A 396 -20.57 -5.79 4.76
C LYS A 396 -22.03 -5.35 4.57
N LEU A 397 -22.87 -5.51 5.59
CA LEU A 397 -24.30 -5.19 5.55
C LEU A 397 -24.59 -3.71 5.86
N ALA A 398 -25.65 -3.16 5.26
CA ALA A 398 -26.27 -1.93 5.73
C ALA A 398 -26.76 -2.10 7.17
N PHE A 399 -26.76 -1.03 7.99
CA PHE A 399 -26.94 -1.16 9.44
C PHE A 399 -28.31 -1.70 9.84
N ASP A 400 -29.37 -1.38 9.10
CA ASP A 400 -30.70 -1.95 9.26
C ASP A 400 -30.72 -3.47 8.98
N LYS A 401 -30.08 -3.88 7.87
CA LYS A 401 -29.93 -5.30 7.52
C LYS A 401 -29.03 -6.05 8.50
N LEU A 402 -27.99 -5.39 9.04
CA LEU A 402 -27.10 -5.92 10.07
C LEU A 402 -27.89 -6.27 11.34
N LEU A 403 -28.75 -5.36 11.80
CA LEU A 403 -29.63 -5.60 12.94
C LEU A 403 -30.62 -6.74 12.64
N ALA A 404 -31.25 -6.73 11.47
CA ALA A 404 -32.17 -7.80 11.06
C ALA A 404 -31.50 -9.18 11.01
N ALA A 405 -30.28 -9.24 10.48
CA ALA A 405 -29.46 -10.45 10.44
C ALA A 405 -29.11 -10.96 11.84
N TYR A 406 -28.72 -10.08 12.75
CA TYR A 406 -28.48 -10.43 14.14
C TYR A 406 -29.72 -11.03 14.81
N TYR A 407 -30.88 -10.39 14.70
CA TYR A 407 -32.11 -10.89 15.31
C TYR A 407 -32.59 -12.21 14.71
N LEU A 408 -32.33 -12.45 13.42
CA LEU A 408 -32.58 -13.75 12.81
C LEU A 408 -31.70 -14.84 13.42
N LEU A 409 -30.40 -14.58 13.58
CA LEU A 409 -29.47 -15.53 14.23
C LEU A 409 -29.78 -15.74 15.71
N LEU A 410 -30.23 -14.71 16.43
CA LEU A 410 -30.72 -14.82 17.81
C LEU A 410 -31.94 -15.74 17.87
N SER A 411 -32.93 -15.53 17.01
CA SER A 411 -34.13 -16.38 16.95
C SER A 411 -33.79 -17.83 16.62
N LEU A 412 -32.85 -18.07 15.70
CA LEU A 412 -32.41 -19.43 15.37
C LEU A 412 -31.67 -20.09 16.54
N ASP A 413 -30.84 -19.35 17.28
CA ASP A 413 -30.16 -19.86 18.47
C ASP A 413 -31.15 -20.22 19.59
N GLU A 414 -32.16 -19.37 19.83
CA GLU A 414 -33.24 -19.63 20.79
C GLU A 414 -34.07 -20.86 20.42
N ASP A 415 -34.27 -21.12 19.12
CA ASP A 415 -34.92 -22.32 18.60
C ASP A 415 -34.02 -23.58 18.64
N GLY A 416 -32.76 -23.45 19.08
CA GLY A 416 -31.79 -24.54 19.15
C GLY A 416 -31.15 -24.91 17.79
N LEU A 417 -31.18 -24.00 16.83
CA LEU A 417 -30.70 -24.18 15.46
C LEU A 417 -29.36 -23.48 15.20
N ASN A 418 -28.54 -23.21 16.20
CA ASN A 418 -27.18 -22.69 16.02
C ASN A 418 -26.20 -23.80 15.59
N LEU A 419 -26.22 -24.13 14.30
CA LEU A 419 -25.40 -25.21 13.72
C LEU A 419 -23.98 -24.77 13.35
N ALA A 420 -23.78 -23.46 13.19
CA ALA A 420 -22.49 -22.84 12.92
C ALA A 420 -21.69 -22.49 14.19
N GLU A 421 -22.23 -22.75 15.38
CA GLU A 421 -21.59 -22.55 16.69
C GLU A 421 -21.08 -21.11 16.91
N TYR A 422 -21.83 -20.10 16.44
CA TYR A 422 -21.45 -18.69 16.58
C TYR A 422 -21.75 -18.14 17.98
N SER A 423 -20.96 -17.14 18.40
CA SER A 423 -21.18 -16.41 19.65
C SER A 423 -22.01 -15.15 19.44
N LEU A 424 -23.24 -15.12 19.93
CA LEU A 424 -24.09 -13.93 19.91
C LEU A 424 -23.44 -12.73 20.60
N ALA A 425 -22.72 -12.95 21.71
CA ALA A 425 -22.02 -11.89 22.44
C ALA A 425 -20.92 -11.22 21.59
N GLU A 426 -20.20 -12.01 20.79
CA GLU A 426 -19.20 -11.49 19.86
C GLU A 426 -19.85 -10.64 18.76
N LEU A 427 -20.95 -11.11 18.18
CA LEU A 427 -21.71 -10.37 17.17
C LEU A 427 -22.28 -9.06 17.73
N GLU A 428 -22.81 -9.07 18.95
CA GLU A 428 -23.25 -7.85 19.63
C GLU A 428 -22.11 -6.84 19.77
N SER A 429 -20.91 -7.28 20.17
CA SER A 429 -19.74 -6.41 20.28
C SER A 429 -19.37 -5.76 18.94
N VAL A 430 -19.42 -6.49 17.83
CA VAL A 430 -19.18 -5.94 16.49
C VAL A 430 -20.19 -4.83 16.15
N ILE A 431 -21.48 -5.10 16.38
CA ILE A 431 -22.56 -4.15 16.07
C ILE A 431 -22.45 -2.89 16.95
N VAL A 432 -22.18 -3.07 18.24
CA VAL A 432 -22.00 -1.96 19.19
C VAL A 432 -20.79 -1.12 18.81
N ASN A 433 -19.65 -1.72 18.51
CA ASN A 433 -18.44 -1.00 18.10
C ASN A 433 -18.67 -0.20 16.80
N ARG A 434 -19.34 -0.81 15.81
CA ARG A 434 -19.70 -0.10 14.57
C ARG A 434 -20.61 1.08 14.85
N TYR A 435 -21.66 0.88 15.66
CA TYR A 435 -22.55 1.96 16.03
C TYR A 435 -21.75 3.07 16.70
N SER A 436 -20.92 2.77 17.71
CA SER A 436 -20.07 3.68 18.49
C SER A 436 -18.99 4.42 17.71
N SER A 437 -18.58 3.94 16.54
CA SER A 437 -17.60 4.62 15.67
C SER A 437 -18.07 5.93 15.03
N GLY A 438 -19.39 6.14 14.92
CA GLY A 438 -20.00 7.36 14.37
C GLY A 438 -20.42 7.22 12.91
N LYS A 439 -20.10 6.07 12.28
CA LYS A 439 -20.47 5.77 10.90
C LYS A 439 -21.98 5.75 10.64
N GLU A 440 -22.80 5.63 11.69
CA GLU A 440 -24.26 5.48 11.63
C GLU A 440 -25.01 6.69 12.22
N GLU A 441 -24.42 7.89 12.19
CA GLU A 441 -24.98 9.13 12.79
C GLU A 441 -26.41 9.50 12.32
N GLY A 442 -26.86 9.00 11.17
CA GLY A 442 -28.21 9.20 10.65
C GLY A 442 -29.24 8.14 11.06
N PHE A 443 -28.81 7.07 11.73
CA PHE A 443 -29.68 5.95 12.07
C PHE A 443 -30.51 6.22 13.33
N SER A 444 -31.83 6.25 13.19
CA SER A 444 -32.73 6.40 14.34
C SER A 444 -33.04 5.05 14.96
N LEU A 445 -32.57 4.81 16.20
CA LEU A 445 -33.02 3.68 17.00
C LEU A 445 -34.56 3.67 17.11
N ASP A 446 -35.25 4.81 17.07
CA ASP A 446 -36.72 4.84 17.19
C ASP A 446 -37.45 4.33 15.93
N SER A 447 -36.76 4.22 14.79
CA SER A 447 -37.34 3.76 13.50
C SER A 447 -37.29 2.25 13.26
N PHE A 448 -36.54 1.50 14.06
CA PHE A 448 -36.38 0.05 13.89
C PHE A 448 -37.33 -0.70 14.85
N ALA A 449 -37.86 -1.85 14.43
CA ALA A 449 -38.77 -2.64 15.26
C ALA A 449 -37.97 -3.49 16.27
N TRP A 450 -37.72 -2.93 17.45
CA TRP A 450 -36.92 -3.58 18.50
C TRP A 450 -37.72 -4.52 19.38
N ASP A 451 -37.09 -5.62 19.78
CA ASP A 451 -37.31 -6.16 21.11
C ASP A 451 -36.59 -5.28 22.14
N ARG A 452 -37.38 -4.48 22.88
CA ARG A 452 -36.89 -3.55 23.90
C ARG A 452 -36.32 -4.25 25.15
N SER A 453 -36.42 -5.57 25.23
CA SER A 453 -35.82 -6.37 26.29
C SER A 453 -34.46 -6.99 25.91
N SER A 454 -34.06 -6.87 24.64
CA SER A 454 -32.81 -7.45 24.15
C SER A 454 -31.55 -6.74 24.70
N SER A 455 -30.48 -7.52 24.94
CA SER A 455 -29.20 -6.97 25.43
C SER A 455 -28.60 -5.97 24.45
N LEU A 456 -28.61 -6.30 23.15
CA LEU A 456 -28.13 -5.41 22.09
C LEU A 456 -28.84 -4.04 22.11
N TYR A 457 -30.17 -4.00 22.24
CA TYR A 457 -30.91 -2.73 22.30
C TYR A 457 -30.42 -1.84 23.45
N HIS A 458 -30.27 -2.41 24.65
CA HIS A 458 -29.79 -1.67 25.82
C HIS A 458 -28.35 -1.16 25.63
N LYS A 459 -27.46 -1.97 25.07
CA LYS A 459 -26.08 -1.54 24.76
C LYS A 459 -26.06 -0.38 23.76
N LEU A 460 -26.86 -0.45 22.69
CA LEU A 460 -26.92 0.62 21.69
C LEU A 460 -27.57 1.90 22.25
N LEU A 461 -28.57 1.77 23.12
CA LEU A 461 -29.17 2.90 23.81
C LEU A 461 -28.16 3.61 24.72
N GLU A 462 -27.39 2.85 25.51
CA GLU A 462 -26.30 3.39 26.34
C GLU A 462 -25.27 4.17 25.50
N GLN A 463 -24.87 3.63 24.34
CA GLN A 463 -23.97 4.33 23.42
C GLN A 463 -24.59 5.61 22.84
N LYS A 464 -25.90 5.61 22.54
CA LYS A 464 -26.62 6.81 22.08
C LYS A 464 -26.64 7.88 23.17
N GLU A 465 -26.93 7.49 24.41
CA GLU A 465 -26.96 8.39 25.58
C GLU A 465 -25.56 8.97 25.88
N GLU A 466 -24.51 8.14 25.88
CA GLU A 466 -23.13 8.60 26.11
C GLU A 466 -22.67 9.60 25.03
N ARG A 467 -22.99 9.35 23.75
CA ARG A 467 -22.67 10.28 22.67
C ARG A 467 -23.38 11.62 22.82
N GLN A 468 -24.67 11.56 23.16
CA GLN A 468 -25.46 12.75 23.40
C GLN A 468 -24.85 13.56 24.56
N PHE A 469 -24.46 12.88 25.64
CA PHE A 469 -23.76 13.47 26.78
C PHE A 469 -22.44 14.14 26.37
N GLN A 470 -21.60 13.50 25.56
CA GLN A 470 -20.34 14.10 25.05
C GLN A 470 -20.57 15.30 24.12
N LEU A 471 -21.58 15.24 23.26
CA LEU A 471 -21.97 16.35 22.41
C LEU A 471 -22.42 17.55 23.25
N ASP A 472 -23.20 17.31 24.32
CA ASP A 472 -23.67 18.36 25.21
C ASP A 472 -22.53 18.98 26.05
N ILE A 473 -21.52 18.20 26.45
CA ILE A 473 -20.27 18.73 27.04
C ILE A 473 -19.57 19.68 26.06
N LYS A 474 -19.39 19.26 24.80
CA LYS A 474 -18.73 20.07 23.76
C LYS A 474 -19.50 21.37 23.51
N ARG A 475 -20.83 21.30 23.40
CA ARG A 475 -21.71 22.47 23.25
C ARG A 475 -21.58 23.43 24.42
N LEU A 476 -21.66 22.94 25.66
CA LEU A 476 -21.52 23.78 26.86
C LEU A 476 -20.14 24.46 26.92
N ARG A 477 -19.08 23.75 26.53
CA ARG A 477 -17.73 24.33 26.44
C ARG A 477 -17.70 25.52 25.48
N ASN A 478 -18.31 25.38 24.31
CA ASN A 478 -18.41 26.45 23.32
C ASN A 478 -19.21 27.66 23.82
N ILE A 479 -20.30 27.43 24.57
CA ILE A 479 -21.07 28.50 25.24
C ILE A 479 -20.15 29.30 26.16
N PHE A 480 -19.40 28.61 27.04
CA PHE A 480 -18.51 29.27 27.99
C PHE A 480 -17.33 29.98 27.31
N GLU A 481 -16.85 29.49 26.17
CA GLU A 481 -15.71 30.06 25.44
C GLU A 481 -16.10 31.22 24.52
N GLY A 482 -17.39 31.35 24.17
CA GLY A 482 -17.90 32.47 23.39
C GLY A 482 -17.66 32.34 21.88
N ASN A 483 -17.48 31.12 21.39
CA ASN A 483 -17.23 30.80 19.98
C ASN A 483 -18.50 30.98 19.14
N LYS A 484 -18.74 32.20 18.65
CA LYS A 484 -19.95 32.62 17.90
C LYS A 484 -20.14 31.97 16.53
N GLU A 485 -19.08 31.43 15.91
CA GLU A 485 -19.17 30.83 14.57
C GLU A 485 -19.74 29.38 14.61
N GLU A 486 -19.63 28.69 15.75
CA GLU A 486 -20.27 27.38 15.97
C GLU A 486 -21.68 27.49 16.60
N LEU A 487 -22.24 28.71 16.68
CA LEU A 487 -23.52 29.03 17.34
C LEU A 487 -24.77 28.97 16.43
N GLN A 488 -24.63 28.60 15.15
CA GLN A 488 -25.74 28.58 14.18
C GLN A 488 -26.67 27.34 14.28
N ASP A 489 -26.23 26.25 14.92
CA ASP A 489 -27.01 25.00 15.07
C ASP A 489 -27.76 24.85 16.42
N TYR A 490 -27.84 25.92 17.22
CA TYR A 490 -28.38 25.89 18.59
C TYR A 490 -29.89 25.65 18.74
N ARG A 491 -30.58 25.26 17.67
CA ARG A 491 -31.99 24.84 17.77
C ARG A 491 -32.17 23.54 18.56
N SER A 492 -31.09 22.85 18.96
CA SER A 492 -31.21 21.57 19.66
C SER A 492 -30.17 21.26 20.75
N LEU A 493 -30.07 22.09 21.80
CA LEU A 493 -30.15 21.52 23.17
C LEU A 493 -31.62 21.09 23.41
N SER A 494 -32.25 20.44 22.42
CA SER A 494 -33.71 20.45 22.17
C SER A 494 -34.49 19.62 23.14
N ASP A 495 -33.85 18.81 23.96
CA ASP A 495 -34.60 17.86 24.77
C ASP A 495 -34.30 17.97 26.26
N GLY A 496 -33.41 18.87 26.71
CA GLY A 496 -33.23 19.20 28.13
C GLY A 496 -33.05 18.03 29.10
N GLU A 497 -32.84 16.80 28.63
CA GLU A 497 -32.85 15.62 29.49
C GLU A 497 -31.58 15.56 30.35
N ASP A 498 -30.48 16.23 29.97
CA ASP A 498 -29.20 16.12 30.67
C ASP A 498 -28.41 17.46 30.86
N LEU A 499 -28.99 18.65 30.62
CA LEU A 499 -28.21 19.92 30.76
C LEU A 499 -27.63 20.08 32.17
N PHE A 500 -28.48 19.96 33.20
CA PHE A 500 -28.06 20.13 34.59
C PHE A 500 -27.26 18.93 35.07
N LYS A 501 -27.61 17.72 34.61
CA LYS A 501 -26.79 16.53 34.82
C LYS A 501 -25.36 16.70 34.30
N VAL A 502 -25.15 17.16 33.07
CA VAL A 502 -23.80 17.43 32.50
C VAL A 502 -23.06 18.48 33.34
N LEU A 503 -23.75 19.56 33.72
CA LEU A 503 -23.17 20.60 34.58
C LEU A 503 -22.81 20.09 35.98
N ASN A 504 -23.54 19.11 36.51
CA ASN A 504 -23.32 18.53 37.83
C ASN A 504 -22.26 17.43 37.84
N THR A 505 -22.12 16.67 36.77
CA THR A 505 -21.28 15.45 36.71
C THR A 505 -19.91 15.68 36.07
N HIS A 506 -19.75 16.72 35.25
CA HIS A 506 -18.48 17.05 34.60
C HIS A 506 -17.79 18.26 35.28
N ASP A 507 -16.46 18.35 35.15
CA ASP A 507 -15.61 19.46 35.63
C ASP A 507 -15.93 20.85 35.02
N LEU A 508 -17.02 20.99 34.26
CA LEU A 508 -17.46 22.26 33.71
C LEU A 508 -17.82 23.27 34.82
N PHE A 509 -18.44 22.80 35.90
CA PHE A 509 -18.79 23.65 37.04
C PHE A 509 -17.54 24.29 37.66
N GLU A 510 -16.54 23.48 38.00
CA GLU A 510 -15.30 23.97 38.58
C GLU A 510 -14.52 24.86 37.62
N LYS A 511 -14.46 24.48 36.34
CA LYS A 511 -13.67 25.19 35.34
C LYS A 511 -14.26 26.54 34.93
N TYR A 512 -15.58 26.64 34.76
CA TYR A 512 -16.21 27.82 34.15
C TYR A 512 -17.13 28.60 35.11
N ILE A 513 -17.63 27.97 36.18
CA ILE A 513 -18.55 28.61 37.13
C ILE A 513 -17.80 28.95 38.43
N ASN A 514 -17.25 27.96 39.12
CA ASN A 514 -16.50 28.10 40.38
C ASN A 514 -15.04 28.52 40.18
N SER A 515 -14.76 29.33 39.15
CA SER A 515 -13.43 29.81 38.81
C SER A 515 -13.34 31.33 38.87
N SER A 516 -12.11 31.84 38.95
CA SER A 516 -11.81 33.27 38.96
C SER A 516 -10.75 33.53 37.87
N PRO A 517 -11.12 34.14 36.71
CA PRO A 517 -12.42 34.76 36.42
C PRO A 517 -13.53 33.76 36.04
N SER A 518 -14.74 33.99 36.54
CA SER A 518 -15.91 33.15 36.24
C SER A 518 -16.53 33.51 34.90
N LYS A 519 -16.88 32.49 34.11
CA LYS A 519 -17.56 32.59 32.82
C LYS A 519 -19.06 32.26 32.90
N CYS A 520 -19.61 32.08 34.10
CA CYS A 520 -21.01 31.70 34.31
C CYS A 520 -22.04 32.65 33.66
N HIS A 521 -21.72 33.94 33.51
CA HIS A 521 -22.57 34.90 32.78
C HIS A 521 -22.91 34.46 31.34
N LYS A 522 -22.05 33.67 30.68
CA LYS A 522 -22.34 33.11 29.35
C LYS A 522 -23.45 32.06 29.38
N LEU A 523 -23.49 31.24 30.42
CA LEU A 523 -24.60 30.32 30.65
C LEU A 523 -25.89 31.09 30.99
N THR A 524 -25.80 32.18 31.77
CA THR A 524 -26.95 33.05 32.06
C THR A 524 -27.54 33.66 30.79
N GLU A 525 -26.69 34.25 29.92
CA GLU A 525 -27.09 34.79 28.62
C GLU A 525 -27.78 33.71 27.76
N TYR A 526 -27.20 32.50 27.73
CA TYR A 526 -27.75 31.37 26.99
C TYR A 526 -29.14 30.94 27.48
N LEU A 527 -29.30 30.73 28.79
CA LEU A 527 -30.59 30.36 29.40
C LEU A 527 -31.66 31.43 29.15
N GLN A 528 -31.29 32.71 29.14
CA GLN A 528 -32.21 33.81 28.83
C GLN A 528 -32.65 33.82 27.37
N ALA A 529 -31.76 33.50 26.43
CA ALA A 529 -32.06 33.52 25.00
C ALA A 529 -32.87 32.29 24.55
N HIS A 530 -32.62 31.12 25.12
CA HIS A 530 -33.12 29.84 24.60
C HIS A 530 -34.21 29.17 25.46
N TYR A 531 -34.34 29.51 26.75
CA TYR A 531 -35.32 28.90 27.66
C TYR A 531 -36.44 29.89 28.01
N ASN A 532 -37.57 29.81 27.30
CA ASN A 532 -38.73 30.69 27.47
C ASN A 532 -39.99 29.92 27.93
N MET A 533 -41.03 30.64 28.35
CA MET A 533 -42.24 30.04 28.93
C MET A 533 -42.97 29.07 27.98
N SER A 534 -42.82 29.26 26.67
CA SER A 534 -43.48 28.48 25.61
C SER A 534 -42.86 27.10 25.36
N ASN A 535 -41.57 26.90 25.69
CA ASN A 535 -40.83 25.68 25.39
C ASN A 535 -40.36 24.95 26.68
N LEU A 536 -40.55 25.56 27.86
CA LEU A 536 -40.15 25.07 29.19
C LEU A 536 -40.66 23.66 29.59
N LYS A 537 -41.76 23.17 29.02
CA LYS A 537 -42.32 21.82 29.34
C LYS A 537 -41.55 20.67 28.68
N GLU A 538 -40.92 20.94 27.55
CA GLU A 538 -40.16 19.93 26.79
C GLU A 538 -38.77 19.72 27.40
N TYR A 539 -38.14 20.75 27.98
CA TYR A 539 -36.77 20.68 28.51
C TYR A 539 -36.59 20.12 29.93
N TYR A 540 -37.66 19.84 30.67
CA TYR A 540 -37.53 19.54 32.11
C TYR A 540 -38.32 18.30 32.55
N LYS A 541 -38.72 17.46 31.59
CA LYS A 541 -39.59 16.31 31.86
C LYS A 541 -38.93 15.24 32.75
N ARG A 542 -37.60 15.31 32.95
CA ARG A 542 -36.81 14.34 33.74
C ARG A 542 -35.96 14.89 34.90
N ASP A 543 -35.74 16.21 35.05
CA ASP A 543 -34.56 16.68 35.80
C ASP A 543 -34.79 17.77 36.87
N SER A 544 -35.87 17.67 37.67
CA SER A 544 -36.02 18.54 38.85
C SER A 544 -34.91 18.31 39.89
N ALA A 545 -34.45 17.06 40.04
CA ALA A 545 -33.42 16.70 41.01
C ALA A 545 -32.05 17.29 40.64
N GLU A 546 -31.62 17.16 39.37
CA GLU A 546 -30.34 17.71 38.90
C GLU A 546 -30.35 19.25 38.93
N LEU A 547 -31.49 19.88 38.64
CA LEU A 547 -31.66 21.32 38.79
C LEU A 547 -31.47 21.78 40.24
N ASP A 548 -32.09 21.06 41.19
CA ASP A 548 -31.97 21.34 42.63
C ASP A 548 -30.53 21.14 43.10
N THR A 549 -29.87 20.07 42.68
CA THR A 549 -28.44 19.82 42.95
C THR A 549 -27.56 20.95 42.40
N PHE A 550 -27.83 21.43 41.17
CA PHE A 550 -27.08 22.52 40.57
C PHE A 550 -27.27 23.83 41.36
N MET A 551 -28.49 24.13 41.79
CA MET A 551 -28.77 25.29 42.66
C MET A 551 -28.06 25.21 44.00
N GLN A 552 -28.00 24.03 44.62
CA GLN A 552 -27.25 23.81 45.86
C GLN A 552 -25.75 24.08 45.65
N LYS A 553 -25.15 23.55 44.58
CA LYS A 553 -23.75 23.82 44.23
C LYS A 553 -23.47 25.31 44.04
N LEU A 554 -24.37 26.06 43.38
CA LEU A 554 -24.24 27.52 43.23
C LEU A 554 -24.30 28.25 44.59
N GLN A 555 -25.18 27.82 45.50
CA GLN A 555 -25.29 28.39 46.84
C GLN A 555 -24.07 28.10 47.71
N GLU A 556 -23.55 26.87 47.66
CA GLU A 556 -22.33 26.45 48.35
C GLU A 556 -21.12 27.23 47.84
N CYS A 557 -20.98 27.34 46.51
CA CYS A 557 -19.96 28.13 45.84
C CYS A 557 -19.91 29.59 46.38
N LEU A 558 -21.07 30.23 46.58
CA LEU A 558 -21.18 31.58 47.14
C LEU A 558 -20.88 31.67 48.64
N ARG A 559 -21.08 30.58 49.41
CA ARG A 559 -20.86 30.55 50.87
C ARG A 559 -19.43 30.22 51.23
N GLU A 560 -18.82 29.30 50.49
CA GLU A 560 -17.61 28.61 50.93
C GLU A 560 -16.35 29.03 50.16
N ASN A 561 -16.48 29.44 48.88
CA ASN A 561 -15.31 29.75 48.06
C ASN A 561 -14.77 31.17 48.30
N ARG A 562 -13.75 31.27 49.17
CA ARG A 562 -13.05 32.51 49.50
C ARG A 562 -12.13 33.04 48.39
N SER A 563 -11.89 32.27 47.33
CA SER A 563 -10.99 32.66 46.21
C SER A 563 -11.68 33.47 45.10
N LEU A 564 -13.02 33.53 45.10
CA LEU A 564 -13.80 34.26 44.10
C LEU A 564 -13.74 35.78 44.31
N GLN A 565 -13.49 36.53 43.24
CA GLN A 565 -13.56 37.99 43.29
C GLN A 565 -15.03 38.46 43.35
N LYS A 566 -15.25 39.70 43.82
CA LYS A 566 -16.61 40.28 43.95
C LYS A 566 -17.41 40.24 42.64
N ILE A 567 -16.74 40.44 41.50
CA ILE A 567 -17.38 40.38 40.18
C ILE A 567 -17.84 38.96 39.83
N ASP A 568 -17.11 37.93 40.24
CA ASP A 568 -17.46 36.54 39.98
C ASP A 568 -18.62 36.10 40.88
N GLN A 569 -18.61 36.50 42.16
CA GLN A 569 -19.73 36.31 43.07
C GLN A 569 -21.01 37.00 42.57
N PHE A 570 -20.88 38.18 41.94
CA PHE A 570 -22.00 38.88 41.32
C PHE A 570 -22.60 38.07 40.16
N LYS A 571 -21.77 37.62 39.20
CA LYS A 571 -22.24 36.81 38.07
C LYS A 571 -22.89 35.49 38.51
N ILE A 572 -22.34 34.83 39.53
CA ILE A 572 -22.91 33.58 40.07
C ILE A 572 -24.27 33.82 40.73
N ARG A 573 -24.45 34.96 41.43
CA ARG A 573 -25.77 35.36 41.96
C ARG A 573 -26.78 35.61 40.84
N GLU A 574 -26.36 36.24 39.73
CA GLU A 574 -27.23 36.41 38.56
C GLU A 574 -27.65 35.08 37.96
N LEU A 575 -26.70 34.14 37.80
CA LEU A 575 -27.02 32.78 37.34
C LEU A 575 -27.99 32.08 38.30
N LEU A 576 -27.76 32.16 39.61
CA LEU A 576 -28.65 31.57 40.62
C LEU A 576 -30.07 32.14 40.55
N VAL A 577 -30.22 33.44 40.32
CA VAL A 577 -31.53 34.09 40.13
C VAL A 577 -32.20 33.59 38.85
N GLU A 578 -31.47 33.50 37.74
CA GLU A 578 -32.03 33.01 36.47
C GLU A 578 -32.47 31.55 36.58
N VAL A 579 -31.63 30.68 37.13
CA VAL A 579 -31.93 29.25 37.35
C VAL A 579 -33.12 29.10 38.31
N GLY A 580 -33.16 29.85 39.41
CA GLY A 580 -34.28 29.84 40.35
C GLY A 580 -35.58 30.34 39.73
N ARG A 581 -35.51 31.33 38.81
CA ARG A 581 -36.67 31.77 38.03
C ARG A 581 -37.18 30.65 37.12
N LYS A 582 -36.30 29.89 36.45
CA LYS A 582 -36.72 28.74 35.64
C LYS A 582 -37.36 27.63 36.50
N ALA A 583 -36.80 27.35 37.69
CA ALA A 583 -37.35 26.39 38.64
C ALA A 583 -38.79 26.76 39.10
N LEU A 584 -39.03 28.03 39.42
CA LEU A 584 -40.37 28.53 39.77
C LEU A 584 -41.36 28.43 38.60
N MET A 585 -40.91 28.79 37.39
CA MET A 585 -41.74 28.65 36.17
C MET A 585 -42.14 27.20 35.87
N LEU A 586 -41.29 26.22 36.23
CA LEU A 586 -41.61 24.80 36.12
C LEU A 586 -42.70 24.38 37.09
N GLN A 587 -42.57 24.77 38.36
CA GLN A 587 -43.55 24.45 39.41
C GLN A 587 -44.94 25.01 39.06
N GLU A 588 -45.02 26.28 38.63
CA GLU A 588 -46.29 26.91 38.24
C GLU A 588 -46.95 26.28 36.99
N ASN A 589 -46.16 25.72 36.07
CA ASN A 589 -46.68 25.03 34.88
C ASN A 589 -47.15 23.60 35.18
N ILE A 590 -46.55 22.91 36.15
CA ILE A 590 -47.00 21.58 36.62
C ILE A 590 -48.35 21.71 37.30
N GLU A 591 -48.56 22.74 38.14
CA GLU A 591 -49.83 22.98 38.84
C GLU A 591 -50.99 23.37 37.90
N LYS A 592 -50.70 23.96 36.73
CA LYS A 592 -51.69 24.37 35.72
C LYS A 592 -52.04 23.28 34.70
N THR A 593 -51.42 22.11 34.76
CA THR A 593 -51.70 21.00 33.83
C THR A 593 -52.60 19.98 34.53
N PRO A 594 -53.87 19.78 34.11
CA PRO A 594 -54.70 18.77 34.72
C PRO A 594 -54.07 17.39 34.49
N LYS A 595 -53.94 16.59 35.55
CA LYS A 595 -53.55 15.18 35.46
C LYS A 595 -54.48 14.49 34.45
N LYS A 596 -53.92 14.00 33.35
CA LYS A 596 -54.56 13.03 32.46
C LYS A 596 -53.91 11.68 32.66
#